data_AF-A0A838UQ89-F1
#
_entry.id   AF-A0A838UQ89-F1
#
_cell.length_a   1.000
_cell.length_b   1.000
_cell.length_c   1.000
_cell.angle_alpha   90.00
_cell.angle_beta   90.00
_cell.angle_gamma   90.00
#
_symmetry.space_group_name_H-M   'P 1'
#
loop_
_entity.id
_entity.type
_entity.pdbx_description
1 polymer ?
#
loop_
_entity_poly.entity_id
_entity_poly.type
_entity_poly.pdbx_seq_one_letter_code
_entity_poly.pdbx_strand_id
1 'polypeptide(L)' 'TLQWADLARGLGVPAARCETAEAFEAAFARAMASPGPHFIEAAVA' A
#
# COMPACT_ATOMS: atom_id res chain seq x y z
N THR A 1 5.01 2.62 16.56
CA THR A 1 5.02 3.01 15.14
C THR A 1 3.60 3.05 14.62
N LEU A 2 3.22 4.10 13.90
CA LEU A 2 1.89 4.24 13.29
C LEU A 2 1.77 3.33 12.06
N GLN A 3 0.61 2.69 11.87
CA GLN A 3 0.29 1.85 10.72
C GLN A 3 -0.48 2.70 9.68
N TRP A 4 0.22 3.28 8.71
CA TRP A 4 -0.41 4.21 7.75
C TRP A 4 -1.44 3.51 6.86
N ALA A 5 -1.23 2.23 6.54
CA ALA A 5 -2.20 1.45 5.78
C ALA A 5 -3.56 1.32 6.49
N ASP A 6 -3.59 1.25 7.82
CA ASP A 6 -4.85 1.18 8.58
C ASP A 6 -5.62 2.51 8.54
N LEU A 7 -4.89 3.63 8.59
CA LEU A 7 -5.49 4.95 8.43
C LEU A 7 -6.12 5.12 7.04
N ALA A 8 -5.40 4.72 5.98
CA ALA A 8 -5.90 4.79 4.62
C ALA A 8 -7.18 3.96 4.42
N ARG A 9 -7.23 2.75 5.00
CA ARG A 9 -8.44 1.91 4.99
C ARG A 9 -9.62 2.58 5.70
N GLY A 10 -9.37 3.26 6.82
CA GLY A 10 -10.39 4.03 7.54
C GLY A 10 -10.97 5.20 6.72
N LEU A 11 -10.22 5.69 5.73
CA LEU A 11 -10.66 6.73 4.78
C LEU A 11 -11.27 6.14 3.49
N GLY A 12 -11.51 4.83 3.44
CA GLY A 12 -12.08 4.16 2.28
C GLY A 12 -11.09 3.92 1.13
N VAL A 13 -9.77 4.06 1.37
CA VAL A 13 -8.73 3.82 0.37
C VAL A 13 -8.19 2.39 0.54
N PRO A 14 -8.22 1.54 -0.49
CA PRO A 14 -7.53 0.26 -0.49
C PRO A 14 -6.04 0.46 -0.19
N ALA A 15 -5.53 -0.26 0.82
CA ALA A 15 -4.17 -0.07 1.30
C ALA A 15 -3.41 -1.38 1.52
N ALA A 16 -2.12 -1.37 1.16
CA ALA A 16 -1.16 -2.43 1.43
C ALA A 16 0.02 -1.90 2.26
N ARG A 17 0.56 -2.74 3.15
CA ARG A 17 1.82 -2.51 3.84
C ARG A 17 2.85 -3.49 3.29
N CYS A 18 4.03 -3.01 2.95
CA CYS A 18 5.10 -3.77 2.33
C CYS A 18 6.38 -3.63 3.15
N GLU A 19 6.89 -4.73 3.68
CA GLU A 19 8.13 -4.76 4.46
C GLU A 19 9.37 -5.09 3.61
N THR A 20 9.16 -5.43 2.34
CA THR A 20 10.23 -5.71 1.37
C THR A 20 9.98 -4.97 0.06
N ALA A 21 11.05 -4.83 -0.73
CA ALA A 21 10.99 -4.22 -2.05
C ALA A 21 10.12 -5.03 -3.03
N GLU A 22 10.20 -6.37 -2.96
CA GLU A 22 9.41 -7.27 -3.81
C GLU A 22 7.92 -7.18 -3.51
N ALA A 23 7.56 -7.07 -2.22
CA ALA A 23 6.18 -6.86 -1.81
C ALA A 23 5.64 -5.52 -2.31
N PHE A 24 6.48 -4.48 -2.29
CA PHE A 24 6.15 -3.16 -2.82
C PHE A 24 5.96 -3.20 -4.35
N GLU A 25 6.89 -3.81 -5.08
CA GLU A 25 6.82 -3.97 -6.53
C GLU A 25 5.52 -4.68 -6.96
N ALA A 26 5.19 -5.79 -6.30
CA ALA A 26 3.97 -6.54 -6.60
C ALA A 26 2.70 -5.72 -6.31
N ALA A 27 2.69 -4.92 -5.23
CA ALA A 27 1.58 -4.02 -4.93
C ALA A 27 1.46 -2.90 -5.97
N PHE A 28 2.58 -2.33 -6.39
CA PHE A 28 2.65 -1.27 -7.39
C PHE A 28 2.16 -1.76 -8.76
N ALA A 29 2.60 -2.94 -9.20
CA ALA A 29 2.14 -3.55 -10.45
C ALA A 29 0.62 -3.74 -10.48
N ARG A 30 0.01 -4.19 -9.37
CA ARG A 30 -1.46 -4.31 -9.25
C ARG A 30 -2.16 -2.96 -9.29
N ALA A 31 -1.61 -1.96 -8.60
CA ALA A 31 -2.16 -0.61 -8.59
C ALA A 31 -2.15 0.01 -9.99
N MET A 32 -1.06 -0.17 -10.74
CA MET A 32 -0.94 0.33 -12.11
C MET A 32 -1.88 -0.39 -13.11
N ALA A 33 -2.27 -1.64 -12.82
CA ALA A 33 -3.14 -2.43 -13.68
C ALA A 33 -4.64 -2.13 -13.52
N SER A 34 -5.04 -1.33 -12.51
CA SER A 34 -6.46 -1.07 -12.23
C SER A 34 -6.72 0.40 -11.84
N PRO A 35 -7.76 1.05 -12.38
CA PRO A 35 -8.12 2.41 -11.99
C PRO A 35 -8.55 2.49 -10.53
N GLY A 36 -8.22 3.61 -9.88
CA GLY A 36 -8.68 3.92 -8.53
C GLY A 36 -7.55 4.37 -7.61
N PRO A 37 -7.90 4.81 -6.40
CA PRO A 37 -6.92 5.14 -5.39
C PRO A 37 -6.30 3.85 -4.82
N HIS A 38 -4.98 3.82 -4.74
CA HIS A 38 -4.23 2.74 -4.10
C HIS A 38 -3.23 3.38 -3.13
N PHE A 39 -3.24 2.95 -1.88
CA PHE A 39 -2.24 3.35 -0.90
C PHE A 39 -1.27 2.20 -0.65
N ILE A 40 0.03 2.47 -0.76
CA ILE A 40 1.07 1.46 -0.51
C ILE A 40 2.05 2.05 0.50
N GLU A 41 2.10 1.47 1.70
CA GLU A 41 3.06 1.81 2.75
C GLU A 41 4.34 0.99 2.58
N ALA A 42 5.44 1.65 2.21
CA ALA A 42 6.77 1.05 2.23
C ALA A 42 7.34 1.13 3.66
N ALA A 43 7.24 0.03 4.40
CA ALA A 43 7.80 -0.10 5.74
C ALA A 43 9.28 -0.51 5.65
N VAL A 44 10.15 0.50 5.59
CA VAL A 44 11.61 0.33 5.67
C VAL A 44 12.06 0.38 7.14
N ALA A 45 13.02 -0.48 7.48
CA ALA A 45 13.69 -0.50 8.79
C ALA A 45 14.68 0.66 8.95
#